data_AF-A0A2S5GIM8-F1
#
_entry.id   AF-A0A2S5GIM8-F1
#
_cell.length_a   1.000
_cell.length_b   1.000
_cell.length_c   1.000
_cell.angle_alpha   90.00
_cell.angle_beta   90.00
_cell.angle_gamma   90.00
#
_symmetry.space_group_name_H-M   'P 1'
#
loop_
_entity.id
_entity.type
_entity.pdbx_description
1 polymer ?
#
loop_
_entity_poly.entity_id
_entity_poly.type
_entity_poly.pdbx_seq_one_letter_code
_entity_poly.pdbx_strand_id
1 'polypeptide(L)'
;MFTRTPESLQHGQALVLGMVVVSVAVASLVVLYNLGQTVEGRVRLTHAADAAAYSGALEQARTLNAIAYVNRTHIAHQVAMAHLVTLAAAAQYGGALHTQHTRRNPPAGLIAMLFGADMGLAYRAGQASSDAQSRLAGAFAQHDRAVHRVLKAGAESARAGLVATRDRIMRKVLEANMVDSGSGSDSGVGARSSGLALDLLSDNWPGFIGRSAATREAGLRPAVEQATERYRFLNSRDATRRNAWPVSRRCPLKRHELRRRGMTWLGPDGRWGALDTQSFHALRSNRWIGCYFRECADQKEEPRLARLSGVLRGLFLRSGYI
;
A
#
# COMPACT_ATOMS: atom_id res chain seq x y z
N MET A 1 61.24 -95.78 -36.62
CA MET A 1 60.15 -95.27 -35.78
C MET A 1 60.59 -93.92 -35.21
N PHE A 2 60.22 -92.82 -35.85
CA PHE A 2 60.26 -91.45 -35.30
C PHE A 2 59.30 -90.60 -36.13
N THR A 3 58.07 -90.45 -35.64
CA THR A 3 57.07 -89.52 -36.15
C THR A 3 57.42 -88.13 -35.67
N ARG A 4 57.89 -87.25 -36.56
CA ARG A 4 57.91 -85.81 -36.30
C ARG A 4 56.54 -85.24 -36.68
N THR A 5 55.81 -84.72 -35.69
CA THR A 5 54.63 -83.88 -35.89
C THR A 5 55.06 -82.55 -36.50
N PRO A 6 54.41 -82.06 -37.57
CA PRO A 6 54.64 -80.71 -38.06
C PRO A 6 54.05 -79.70 -37.06
N GLU A 7 54.86 -78.71 -36.67
CA GLU A 7 54.36 -77.55 -35.93
C GLU A 7 53.42 -76.74 -36.83
N SER A 8 52.21 -76.49 -36.33
CA SER A 8 51.25 -75.62 -36.98
C SER A 8 51.75 -74.18 -36.88
N LEU A 9 52.19 -73.64 -38.01
CA LEU A 9 52.42 -72.20 -38.18
C LEU A 9 51.10 -71.46 -37.91
N GLN A 10 51.01 -70.78 -36.76
CA GLN A 10 49.91 -69.89 -36.42
C GLN A 10 49.80 -68.79 -37.49
N HIS A 11 48.72 -68.84 -38.27
CA HIS A 11 48.40 -67.82 -39.26
C HIS A 11 47.82 -66.59 -38.57
N GLY A 12 48.29 -65.39 -38.95
CA GLY A 12 47.99 -64.08 -38.34
C GLY A 12 46.54 -63.57 -38.41
N GLN A 13 45.53 -64.45 -38.40
CA GLN A 13 44.11 -64.06 -38.38
C GLN A 13 43.66 -63.43 -37.06
N ALA A 14 44.32 -63.74 -35.94
CA ALA A 14 44.01 -63.13 -34.64
C ALA A 14 44.29 -61.62 -34.61
N LEU A 15 45.28 -61.14 -35.37
CA LEU A 15 45.67 -59.73 -35.43
C LEU A 15 44.62 -58.88 -36.16
N VAL A 16 44.02 -59.44 -37.22
CA VAL A 16 42.93 -58.79 -37.97
C VAL A 16 41.68 -58.65 -37.09
N LEU A 17 41.29 -59.72 -36.39
CA LEU A 17 40.19 -59.68 -35.43
C LEU A 17 40.44 -58.70 -34.29
N GLY A 18 41.67 -58.65 -33.74
CA GLY A 18 42.06 -57.70 -32.70
C GLY A 18 41.95 -56.25 -33.16
N MET A 19 42.40 -55.94 -34.39
CA MET A 19 42.30 -54.59 -34.96
C MET A 19 40.85 -54.15 -35.20
N VAL A 20 39.99 -55.07 -35.63
CA VAL A 20 38.54 -54.83 -35.75
C VAL A 20 37.93 -54.53 -34.38
N VAL A 21 38.22 -55.34 -33.35
CA VAL A 21 37.70 -55.11 -32.00
C VAL A 21 38.17 -53.76 -31.43
N VAL A 22 39.46 -53.41 -31.61
CA VAL A 22 39.99 -52.11 -31.18
C VAL A 22 39.32 -50.96 -31.93
N SER A 23 39.10 -51.09 -33.24
CA SER A 23 38.42 -50.05 -34.03
C SER A 23 36.98 -49.82 -33.56
N VAL A 24 36.25 -50.90 -33.23
CA VAL A 24 34.91 -50.81 -32.65
C VAL A 24 34.95 -50.16 -31.28
N ALA A 25 35.90 -50.54 -30.42
CA ALA A 25 36.06 -49.96 -29.09
C ALA A 25 36.35 -48.44 -29.15
N VAL A 26 37.25 -48.01 -30.04
CA VAL A 26 37.55 -46.59 -30.26
C VAL A 26 36.32 -45.86 -30.79
N ALA A 27 35.59 -46.42 -31.75
CA ALA A 27 34.36 -45.83 -32.27
C ALA A 27 33.30 -45.67 -31.16
N SER A 28 33.11 -46.69 -30.31
CA SER A 28 32.22 -46.62 -29.14
C SER A 28 32.64 -45.53 -28.15
N LEU A 29 33.95 -45.37 -27.89
CA LEU A 29 34.47 -44.33 -27.01
C LEU A 29 34.18 -42.92 -27.57
N VAL A 30 34.36 -42.71 -28.87
CA VAL A 30 34.05 -41.44 -29.55
C VAL A 30 32.56 -41.12 -29.44
N VAL A 31 31.69 -42.12 -29.65
CA VAL A 31 30.23 -41.96 -29.47
C VAL A 31 29.89 -41.59 -28.02
N LEU A 32 30.47 -42.27 -27.04
CA LEU A 32 30.23 -42.00 -25.63
C LEU A 32 30.70 -40.59 -25.23
N TYR A 33 31.86 -40.16 -25.73
CA TYR A 33 32.36 -38.79 -25.52
C TYR A 33 31.42 -37.74 -26.11
N ASN A 34 31.00 -37.92 -27.37
CA ASN A 34 30.06 -37.02 -28.03
C ASN A 34 28.72 -36.96 -27.28
N LEU A 35 28.21 -38.11 -26.83
CA LEU A 35 27.00 -38.17 -26.01
C LEU A 35 27.20 -37.44 -24.68
N GLY A 36 28.33 -37.64 -24.00
CA GLY A 36 28.68 -36.95 -22.76
C GLY A 36 28.65 -35.43 -22.92
N GLN A 37 29.28 -34.90 -23.98
CA GLN A 37 29.28 -33.47 -24.30
C GLN A 37 27.86 -32.93 -24.54
N THR A 38 27.01 -33.69 -25.25
CA THR A 38 25.61 -33.26 -25.49
C THR A 38 24.77 -33.25 -24.22
N VAL A 39 24.94 -34.25 -23.33
CA VAL A 39 24.22 -34.34 -22.07
C VAL A 39 24.67 -33.23 -21.13
N GLU A 40 25.97 -33.00 -21.02
CA GLU A 40 26.53 -31.91 -20.22
C GLU A 40 26.04 -30.54 -20.69
N GLY A 41 26.09 -30.26 -21.99
CA GLY A 41 25.56 -29.03 -22.55
C GLY A 41 24.07 -28.83 -22.26
N ARG A 42 23.27 -29.90 -22.37
CA ARG A 42 21.83 -29.87 -22.03
C ARG A 42 21.60 -29.57 -20.55
N VAL A 43 22.30 -30.26 -19.65
CA VAL A 43 22.18 -30.06 -18.19
C VAL A 43 22.55 -28.63 -17.80
N ARG A 44 23.65 -28.10 -18.38
CA ARG A 44 24.08 -26.71 -18.16
C ARG A 44 23.03 -25.70 -18.65
N LEU A 45 22.51 -25.88 -19.87
CA LEU A 45 21.46 -25.02 -20.42
C LEU A 45 20.20 -25.04 -19.56
N THR A 46 19.78 -26.21 -19.07
CA THR A 46 18.62 -26.31 -18.17
C THR A 46 18.86 -25.59 -16.84
N HIS A 47 20.02 -25.77 -16.23
CA HIS A 47 20.35 -25.06 -14.99
C HIS A 47 20.42 -23.54 -15.17
N ALA A 48 21.00 -23.07 -16.29
CA ALA A 48 21.05 -21.65 -16.61
C ALA A 48 19.65 -21.06 -16.86
N ALA A 49 18.80 -21.79 -17.58
CA ALA A 49 17.41 -21.41 -17.81
C ALA A 49 16.59 -21.35 -16.51
N ASP A 50 16.73 -22.35 -15.64
CA ASP A 50 16.06 -22.39 -14.34
C ASP A 50 16.52 -21.25 -13.43
N ALA A 51 17.82 -20.98 -13.38
CA ALA A 51 18.38 -19.87 -12.61
C ALA A 51 17.87 -18.51 -13.12
N ALA A 52 17.79 -18.33 -14.44
CA ALA A 52 17.22 -17.13 -15.05
C ALA A 52 15.73 -16.99 -14.71
N ALA A 53 14.93 -18.05 -14.91
CA ALA A 53 13.50 -18.06 -14.60
C ALA A 53 13.23 -17.74 -13.11
N TYR A 54 13.95 -18.39 -12.20
CA TYR A 54 13.86 -18.15 -10.76
C TYR A 54 14.18 -16.69 -10.41
N SER A 55 15.25 -16.13 -10.99
CA SER A 55 15.66 -14.75 -10.74
C SER A 55 14.65 -13.73 -11.28
N GLY A 56 14.05 -14.01 -12.44
CA GLY A 56 12.96 -13.22 -12.99
C GLY A 56 11.71 -13.23 -12.11
N ALA A 57 11.29 -14.42 -11.66
CA ALA A 57 10.15 -14.58 -10.76
C ALA A 57 10.38 -13.87 -9.40
N LEU A 58 11.60 -13.94 -8.86
CA LEU A 58 11.97 -13.25 -7.63
C LEU A 58 11.85 -11.72 -7.76
N GLU A 59 12.28 -11.16 -8.89
CA GLU A 59 12.15 -9.71 -9.14
C GLU A 59 10.69 -9.27 -9.27
N GLN A 60 9.87 -10.07 -9.97
CA GLN A 60 8.43 -9.85 -10.04
C GLN A 60 7.80 -9.85 -8.64
N ALA A 61 8.11 -10.85 -7.81
CA ALA A 61 7.60 -10.95 -6.44
C ALA A 61 8.01 -9.75 -5.57
N ARG A 62 9.27 -9.30 -5.67
CA ARG A 62 9.76 -8.11 -4.94
C ARG A 62 9.02 -6.84 -5.35
N THR A 63 8.81 -6.66 -6.65
CA THR A 63 8.09 -5.48 -7.17
C THR A 63 6.62 -5.50 -6.73
N LEU A 64 5.96 -6.66 -6.79
CA LEU A 64 4.59 -6.83 -6.30
C LEU A 64 4.47 -6.52 -4.80
N ASN A 65 5.41 -7.02 -4.00
CA ASN A 65 5.49 -6.70 -2.57
C ASN A 65 5.70 -5.20 -2.34
N ALA A 66 6.58 -4.55 -3.11
CA ALA A 66 6.79 -3.10 -3.03
C ALA A 66 5.49 -2.32 -3.32
N ILE A 67 4.73 -2.70 -4.35
CA ILE A 67 3.42 -2.10 -4.66
C ILE A 67 2.41 -2.33 -3.52
N ALA A 68 2.40 -3.52 -2.91
CA ALA A 68 1.56 -3.80 -1.75
C ALA A 68 1.93 -2.93 -0.53
N TYR A 69 3.21 -2.71 -0.27
CA TYR A 69 3.68 -1.80 0.78
C TYR A 69 3.31 -0.34 0.48
N VAL A 70 3.37 0.08 -0.79
CA VAL A 70 2.88 1.41 -1.20
C VAL A 70 1.38 1.55 -0.90
N ASN A 71 0.56 0.54 -1.20
CA ASN A 71 -0.87 0.54 -0.88
C ASN A 71 -1.12 0.66 0.63
N ARG A 72 -0.38 -0.09 1.47
CA ARG A 72 -0.46 0.01 2.93
C ARG A 72 -0.02 1.39 3.45
N THR A 73 1.02 1.96 2.85
CA THR A 73 1.52 3.29 3.20
C THR A 73 0.52 4.38 2.81
N HIS A 74 -0.18 4.21 1.69
CA HIS A 74 -1.25 5.10 1.28
C HIS A 74 -2.40 5.09 2.29
N ILE A 75 -2.80 3.91 2.78
CA ILE A 75 -3.81 3.81 3.87
C ILE A 75 -3.34 4.57 5.11
N ALA A 76 -2.09 4.41 5.53
CA ALA A 76 -1.54 5.13 6.69
C ALA A 76 -1.58 6.66 6.51
N HIS A 77 -1.27 7.16 5.31
CA HIS A 77 -1.37 8.59 4.99
C HIS A 77 -2.82 9.08 5.03
N GLN A 78 -3.78 8.28 4.56
CA GLN A 78 -5.21 8.63 4.67
C GLN A 78 -5.66 8.73 6.12
N VAL A 79 -5.22 7.80 6.98
CA VAL A 79 -5.50 7.87 8.42
C VAL A 79 -4.88 9.12 9.04
N ALA A 80 -3.63 9.47 8.68
CA ALA A 80 -2.99 10.70 9.15
C ALA A 80 -3.77 11.96 8.72
N MET A 81 -4.21 12.01 7.46
CA MET A 81 -5.04 13.09 6.92
C MET A 81 -6.38 13.22 7.66
N ALA A 82 -7.04 12.10 8.01
CA ALA A 82 -8.24 12.08 8.83
C ALA A 82 -8.02 12.69 10.23
N HIS A 83 -6.89 12.37 10.86
CA HIS A 83 -6.50 12.98 12.14
C HIS A 83 -6.25 14.47 12.00
N LEU A 84 -5.55 14.91 10.94
CA LEU A 84 -5.25 16.31 10.70
C LEU A 84 -6.51 17.16 10.50
N VAL A 85 -7.50 16.69 9.73
CA VAL A 85 -8.78 17.43 9.60
C VAL A 85 -9.54 17.48 10.91
N THR A 86 -9.48 16.40 11.70
CA THR A 86 -10.15 16.32 13.01
C THR A 86 -9.49 17.26 14.03
N LEU A 87 -8.16 17.32 14.04
CA LEU A 87 -7.41 18.30 14.83
C LEU A 87 -7.71 19.73 14.39
N ALA A 88 -7.86 19.97 13.09
CA ALA A 88 -8.21 21.30 12.58
C ALA A 88 -9.62 21.72 13.02
N ALA A 89 -10.59 20.81 12.98
CA ALA A 89 -11.94 21.05 13.51
C ALA A 89 -11.91 21.30 15.03
N ALA A 90 -11.12 20.52 15.79
CA ALA A 90 -10.94 20.71 17.23
C ALA A 90 -10.27 22.06 17.58
N ALA A 91 -9.30 22.52 16.77
CA ALA A 91 -8.65 23.81 16.95
C ALA A 91 -9.63 24.98 16.66
N GLN A 92 -10.43 24.87 15.61
CA GLN A 92 -11.51 25.83 15.32
C GLN A 92 -12.54 25.88 16.45
N TYR A 93 -12.95 24.71 16.94
CA TYR A 93 -13.81 24.58 18.10
C TYR A 93 -13.25 25.28 19.34
N GLY A 94 -11.97 25.04 19.68
CA GLY A 94 -11.30 25.72 20.79
C GLY A 94 -11.27 27.25 20.64
N GLY A 95 -11.02 27.75 19.43
CA GLY A 95 -11.04 29.19 19.14
C GLY A 95 -12.43 29.82 19.29
N ALA A 96 -13.48 29.08 18.91
CA ALA A 96 -14.85 29.53 19.10
C ALA A 96 -15.24 29.57 20.58
N LEU A 97 -14.88 28.56 21.37
CA LEU A 97 -15.04 28.58 22.83
C LEU A 97 -14.33 29.77 23.46
N HIS A 98 -13.07 30.01 23.07
CA HIS A 98 -12.28 31.15 23.53
C HIS A 98 -12.99 32.48 23.24
N THR A 99 -13.50 32.64 22.02
CA THR A 99 -14.22 33.85 21.59
C THR A 99 -15.51 34.06 22.39
N GLN A 100 -16.28 33.01 22.65
CA GLN A 100 -17.51 33.14 23.44
C GLN A 100 -17.23 33.41 24.92
N HIS A 101 -16.21 32.74 25.48
CA HIS A 101 -15.77 32.92 26.85
C HIS A 101 -15.28 34.35 27.11
N THR A 102 -14.46 34.89 26.20
CA THR A 102 -13.98 36.29 26.27
C THR A 102 -15.12 37.30 26.12
N ARG A 103 -16.13 37.00 25.29
CA ARG A 103 -17.39 37.79 25.19
C ARG A 103 -18.32 37.63 26.41
N ARG A 104 -18.00 36.74 27.35
CA ARG A 104 -18.82 36.40 28.53
C ARG A 104 -20.27 36.03 28.18
N ASN A 105 -20.49 35.45 27.00
CA ASN A 105 -21.81 35.08 26.52
C ASN A 105 -21.81 33.69 25.85
N PRO A 106 -22.25 32.64 26.57
CA PRO A 106 -22.63 32.60 27.99
C PRO A 106 -21.40 32.71 28.93
N PRO A 107 -21.57 33.21 30.17
CA PRO A 107 -20.48 33.21 31.13
C PRO A 107 -20.16 31.78 31.58
N ALA A 108 -18.87 31.49 31.81
CA ALA A 108 -18.41 30.15 32.19
C ALA A 108 -19.08 29.61 33.48
N GLY A 109 -19.37 30.49 34.44
CA GLY A 109 -20.09 30.12 35.66
C GLY A 109 -21.51 29.61 35.38
N LEU A 110 -22.20 30.15 34.36
CA LEU A 110 -23.51 29.65 33.94
C LEU A 110 -23.40 28.27 33.32
N ILE A 111 -22.40 28.04 32.47
CA ILE A 111 -22.13 26.71 31.90
C ILE A 111 -21.81 25.70 33.02
N ALA A 112 -20.96 26.09 33.99
CA ALA A 112 -20.62 25.25 35.14
C ALA A 112 -21.85 24.89 35.98
N MET A 113 -22.68 25.88 36.28
CA MET A 113 -23.91 25.70 37.04
C MET A 113 -24.86 24.76 36.30
N LEU A 114 -25.17 25.03 35.03
CA LEU A 114 -26.18 24.26 34.29
C LEU A 114 -25.70 22.86 33.91
N PHE A 115 -24.43 22.68 33.57
CA PHE A 115 -23.93 21.47 32.93
C PHE A 115 -22.78 20.80 33.67
N GLY A 116 -22.44 21.25 34.88
CA GLY A 116 -21.37 20.68 35.70
C GLY A 116 -20.05 21.44 35.59
N ALA A 117 -19.27 21.39 36.69
CA ALA A 117 -18.01 22.11 36.81
C ALA A 117 -16.97 21.72 35.74
N ASP A 118 -16.96 20.46 35.33
CA ASP A 118 -16.14 19.93 34.24
C ASP A 118 -16.41 20.63 32.89
N MET A 119 -17.68 20.91 32.57
CA MET A 119 -18.03 21.65 31.34
C MET A 119 -17.66 23.12 31.45
N GLY A 120 -17.83 23.73 32.62
CA GLY A 120 -17.37 25.10 32.86
C GLY A 120 -15.85 25.24 32.71
N LEU A 121 -15.09 24.25 33.20
CA LEU A 121 -13.64 24.19 33.03
C LEU A 121 -13.26 23.98 31.55
N ALA A 122 -13.89 23.03 30.85
CA ALA A 122 -13.65 22.79 29.43
C ALA A 122 -13.98 24.02 28.56
N TYR A 123 -15.06 24.73 28.88
CA TYR A 123 -15.46 25.96 28.20
C TYR A 123 -14.41 27.07 28.34
N ARG A 124 -13.83 27.24 29.55
CA ARG A 124 -12.74 28.21 29.79
C ARG A 124 -11.41 27.79 29.19
N ALA A 125 -11.17 26.49 29.09
CA ALA A 125 -9.95 25.92 28.52
C ALA A 125 -9.90 26.06 26.99
N GLY A 126 -10.96 26.55 26.34
CA GLY A 126 -10.95 26.91 24.93
C GLY A 126 -9.82 27.88 24.60
N GLN A 127 -8.96 27.49 23.65
CA GLN A 127 -7.81 28.30 23.21
C GLN A 127 -7.97 28.67 21.74
N ALA A 128 -7.64 29.92 21.43
CA ALA A 128 -7.37 30.35 20.06
C ALA A 128 -5.88 30.19 19.77
N SER A 129 -5.52 29.36 18.80
CA SER A 129 -4.16 29.35 18.24
C SER A 129 -4.22 29.99 16.85
N SER A 130 -3.53 31.11 16.69
CA SER A 130 -3.47 31.86 15.42
C SER A 130 -2.94 31.01 14.28
N ASP A 131 -1.96 30.14 14.57
CA ASP A 131 -1.20 29.43 13.54
C ASP A 131 -1.52 27.92 13.47
N ALA A 132 -2.40 27.41 14.34
CA ALA A 132 -2.75 25.99 14.32
C ALA A 132 -3.39 25.57 12.99
N GLN A 133 -4.30 26.39 12.46
CA GLN A 133 -5.01 26.06 11.21
C GLN A 133 -4.06 26.02 10.01
N SER A 134 -3.18 27.01 9.88
CA SER A 134 -2.21 27.07 8.78
C SER A 134 -1.19 25.94 8.85
N ARG A 135 -0.69 25.61 10.05
CA ARG A 135 0.23 24.47 10.24
C ARG A 135 -0.42 23.12 9.92
N LEU A 136 -1.65 22.90 10.38
CA LEU A 136 -2.40 21.67 10.09
C LEU A 136 -2.74 21.56 8.61
N ALA A 137 -3.10 22.67 7.96
CA ALA A 137 -3.29 22.73 6.51
C ALA A 137 -2.00 22.39 5.74
N GLY A 138 -0.85 22.94 6.18
CA GLY A 138 0.46 22.66 5.61
C GLY A 138 0.85 21.18 5.74
N ALA A 139 0.68 20.60 6.92
CA ALA A 139 0.93 19.18 7.18
C ALA A 139 0.02 18.29 6.32
N PHE A 140 -1.27 18.63 6.23
CA PHE A 140 -2.22 17.91 5.40
C PHE A 140 -1.79 17.94 3.92
N ALA A 141 -1.42 19.11 3.40
CA ALA A 141 -0.93 19.26 2.04
C ALA A 141 0.39 18.50 1.80
N GLN A 142 1.24 18.36 2.82
CA GLN A 142 2.46 17.55 2.73
C GLN A 142 2.14 16.06 2.58
N HIS A 143 1.21 15.52 3.39
CA HIS A 143 0.75 14.13 3.24
C HIS A 143 0.09 13.89 1.88
N ASP A 144 -0.78 14.81 1.43
CA ASP A 144 -1.43 14.72 0.12
C ASP A 144 -0.41 14.70 -1.03
N ARG A 145 0.63 15.54 -0.96
CA ARG A 145 1.74 15.52 -1.93
C ARG A 145 2.54 14.21 -1.86
N ALA A 146 2.83 13.68 -0.67
CA ALA A 146 3.54 12.42 -0.53
C ALA A 146 2.78 11.26 -1.19
N VAL A 147 1.45 11.20 -0.99
CA VAL A 147 0.58 10.23 -1.65
C VAL A 147 0.66 10.34 -3.17
N HIS A 148 0.48 11.53 -3.73
CA HIS A 148 0.37 11.69 -5.18
C HIS A 148 1.70 11.71 -5.92
N ARG A 149 2.73 12.34 -5.35
CA ARG A 149 4.03 12.55 -6.02
C ARG A 149 5.05 11.47 -5.72
N VAL A 150 4.95 10.79 -4.57
CA VAL A 150 5.92 9.76 -4.17
C VAL A 150 5.31 8.38 -4.30
N LEU A 151 4.23 8.10 -3.56
CA LEU A 151 3.65 6.75 -3.49
C LEU A 151 3.04 6.34 -4.83
N LYS A 152 2.14 7.15 -5.38
CA LYS A 152 1.48 6.85 -6.66
C LYS A 152 2.49 6.80 -7.81
N ALA A 153 3.38 7.79 -7.90
CA ALA A 153 4.40 7.82 -8.94
C ALA A 153 5.35 6.61 -8.84
N GLY A 154 5.79 6.25 -7.63
CA GLY A 154 6.66 5.10 -7.39
C GLY A 154 6.02 3.77 -7.73
N ALA A 155 4.73 3.57 -7.40
CA ALA A 155 4.00 2.36 -7.81
C ALA A 155 3.81 2.30 -9.34
N GLU A 156 3.59 3.44 -9.99
CA GLU A 156 3.47 3.52 -11.45
C GLU A 156 4.80 3.24 -12.15
N SER A 157 5.92 3.78 -11.65
CA SER A 157 7.25 3.49 -12.20
C SER A 157 7.64 2.03 -11.97
N ALA A 158 7.36 1.48 -10.79
CA ALA A 158 7.61 0.07 -10.49
C ALA A 158 6.82 -0.86 -11.43
N ARG A 159 5.53 -0.58 -11.66
CA ARG A 159 4.70 -1.33 -12.61
C ARG A 159 5.25 -1.22 -14.04
N ALA A 160 5.56 0.00 -14.50
CA ALA A 160 6.00 0.24 -15.87
C ALA A 160 7.37 -0.39 -16.17
N GLY A 161 8.27 -0.38 -15.18
CA GLY A 161 9.63 -0.91 -15.33
C GLY A 161 9.79 -2.40 -15.06
N LEU A 162 8.74 -3.10 -14.61
CA LEU A 162 8.86 -4.47 -14.13
C LEU A 162 9.36 -5.43 -15.22
N VAL A 163 8.66 -5.50 -16.35
CA VAL A 163 8.97 -6.45 -17.44
C VAL A 163 10.39 -6.23 -17.94
N ALA A 164 10.76 -4.99 -18.25
CA ALA A 164 12.11 -4.66 -18.71
C ALA A 164 13.19 -5.00 -17.68
N THR A 165 12.90 -4.87 -16.38
CA THR A 165 13.85 -5.20 -15.31
C THR A 165 13.98 -6.70 -15.11
N ARG A 166 12.86 -7.43 -15.12
CA ARG A 166 12.82 -8.90 -15.13
C ARG A 166 13.66 -9.45 -16.28
N ASP A 167 13.38 -9.03 -17.52
CA ASP A 167 14.03 -9.57 -18.72
C ASP A 167 15.53 -9.23 -18.75
N ARG A 168 15.93 -8.09 -18.19
CA ARG A 168 17.35 -7.72 -18.01
C ARG A 168 18.04 -8.63 -16.99
N ILE A 169 17.39 -8.94 -15.86
CA ILE A 169 17.94 -9.84 -14.84
C ILE A 169 18.05 -11.26 -15.40
N MET A 170 17.01 -11.75 -16.08
CA MET A 170 17.01 -13.08 -16.70
C MET A 170 18.17 -13.24 -17.70
N ARG A 171 18.35 -12.26 -18.61
CA ARG A 171 19.47 -12.27 -19.56
C ARG A 171 20.83 -12.23 -18.87
N LYS A 172 20.98 -11.37 -17.86
CA LYS A 172 22.24 -11.27 -17.10
C LYS A 172 22.59 -12.59 -16.40
N VAL A 173 21.61 -13.27 -15.81
CA VAL A 173 21.82 -14.57 -15.15
C VAL A 173 22.14 -15.64 -16.18
N LEU A 174 21.45 -15.66 -17.32
CA LEU A 174 21.72 -16.58 -18.41
C LEU A 174 23.16 -16.40 -18.94
N GLU A 175 23.57 -15.17 -19.24
CA GLU A 175 24.93 -14.85 -19.70
C GLU A 175 25.98 -15.27 -18.65
N ALA A 176 25.76 -14.97 -17.38
CA ALA A 176 26.70 -15.33 -16.31
C ALA A 176 26.90 -16.85 -16.16
N ASN A 177 25.85 -17.66 -16.35
CA ASN A 177 25.94 -19.12 -16.27
C ASN A 177 26.56 -19.75 -17.54
N MET A 178 26.59 -19.03 -18.66
CA MET A 178 27.14 -19.52 -19.93
C MET A 178 28.58 -19.07 -20.20
N VAL A 179 29.01 -17.91 -19.67
CA VAL A 179 30.37 -17.36 -19.89
C VAL A 179 31.46 -18.12 -19.10
N ASP A 180 31.12 -18.70 -17.94
CA ASP A 180 32.07 -19.39 -17.06
C ASP A 180 32.65 -20.71 -17.64
N SER A 181 32.21 -21.09 -18.84
CA SER A 181 32.63 -22.33 -19.52
C SER A 181 33.52 -22.12 -20.74
N GLY A 182 33.74 -20.87 -21.19
CA GLY A 182 34.52 -20.56 -22.39
C GLY A 182 36.00 -20.28 -22.15
N SER A 183 36.44 -20.10 -20.90
CA SER A 183 37.82 -19.75 -20.55
C SER A 183 38.73 -20.96 -20.32
N GLY A 184 38.32 -22.15 -20.74
CA GLY A 184 38.98 -23.42 -20.43
C GLY A 184 39.19 -24.36 -21.61
N SER A 185 39.54 -23.87 -22.80
CA SER A 185 40.39 -24.62 -23.75
C SER A 185 40.65 -23.80 -25.02
N ASP A 186 41.90 -23.38 -25.16
CA ASP A 186 42.54 -23.03 -26.43
C ASP A 186 42.33 -24.16 -27.44
N SER A 187 41.56 -23.90 -28.51
CA SER A 187 41.66 -24.54 -29.84
C SER A 187 40.65 -23.85 -30.77
N GLY A 188 41.18 -23.15 -31.77
CA GLY A 188 40.42 -22.26 -32.64
C GLY A 188 39.31 -22.94 -33.44
N VAL A 189 38.10 -22.41 -33.35
CA VAL A 189 37.32 -21.75 -34.40
C VAL A 189 36.28 -20.95 -33.63
N GLY A 190 36.25 -19.62 -33.83
CA GLY A 190 35.44 -18.71 -33.03
C GLY A 190 33.94 -18.97 -33.13
N ALA A 191 33.41 -19.85 -32.29
CA ALA A 191 32.02 -19.81 -31.86
C ALA A 191 31.91 -18.67 -30.83
N ARG A 192 31.86 -17.43 -31.32
CA ARG A 192 31.27 -16.34 -30.55
C ARG A 192 29.93 -16.87 -30.02
N SER A 193 29.64 -16.64 -28.74
CA SER A 193 28.37 -16.95 -28.08
C SER A 193 27.20 -16.12 -28.63
N SER A 194 27.15 -15.94 -29.95
CA SER A 194 26.04 -15.43 -30.71
C SER A 194 24.94 -16.47 -30.68
N GLY A 195 23.94 -16.28 -29.83
CA GLY A 195 22.63 -16.87 -30.08
C GLY A 195 21.94 -17.58 -28.92
N LEU A 196 22.21 -17.26 -27.65
CA LEU A 196 21.21 -17.58 -26.62
C LEU A 196 20.06 -16.60 -26.74
N ALA A 197 19.00 -17.05 -27.41
CA ALA A 197 17.71 -16.37 -27.42
C ALA A 197 16.93 -16.80 -26.18
N LEU A 198 16.55 -15.82 -25.35
CA LEU A 198 15.59 -16.03 -24.30
C LEU A 198 14.21 -15.74 -24.87
N ASP A 199 13.36 -16.76 -24.96
CA ASP A 199 11.95 -16.61 -25.32
C ASP A 199 11.07 -17.00 -24.14
N LEU A 200 10.09 -16.15 -23.84
CA LEU A 200 9.20 -16.36 -22.70
C LEU A 200 7.90 -16.99 -23.21
N LEU A 201 7.77 -18.31 -23.01
CA LEU A 201 6.65 -19.10 -23.54
C LEU A 201 5.28 -18.65 -23.02
N SER A 202 5.22 -18.16 -21.77
CA SER A 202 4.00 -17.63 -21.18
C SER A 202 4.29 -16.46 -20.25
N ASP A 203 3.54 -15.37 -20.44
CA ASP A 203 3.58 -14.21 -19.57
C ASP A 203 2.15 -13.77 -19.23
N ASN A 204 1.75 -13.98 -17.98
CA ASN A 204 0.45 -13.55 -17.49
C ASN A 204 0.48 -12.11 -16.95
N TRP A 205 1.59 -11.40 -17.09
CA TRP A 205 1.73 -10.03 -16.63
C TRP A 205 0.74 -9.03 -17.24
N PRO A 206 0.43 -9.05 -18.55
CA PRO A 206 -0.54 -8.13 -19.14
C PRO A 206 -1.89 -8.22 -18.43
N GLY A 207 -2.32 -7.13 -17.79
CA GLY A 207 -3.58 -7.09 -17.04
C GLY A 207 -3.52 -7.68 -15.63
N PHE A 208 -2.40 -8.27 -15.20
CA PHE A 208 -2.24 -8.80 -13.83
C PHE A 208 -2.42 -7.71 -12.77
N ILE A 209 -1.84 -6.54 -13.03
CA ILE A 209 -2.04 -5.34 -12.20
C ILE A 209 -2.89 -4.31 -12.95
N GLY A 210 -4.12 -4.11 -12.49
CA GLY A 210 -5.06 -3.15 -13.05
C GLY A 210 -5.24 -1.92 -12.17
N ARG A 211 -5.55 -0.74 -12.75
CA ARG A 211 -5.93 0.43 -11.95
C ARG A 211 -7.39 0.34 -11.51
N SER A 212 -7.68 0.66 -10.25
CA SER A 212 -8.99 0.64 -9.62
C SER A 212 -9.23 1.97 -8.91
N ALA A 213 -10.39 2.57 -9.15
CA ALA A 213 -10.84 3.74 -8.43
C ALA A 213 -11.27 3.33 -7.01
N ALA A 214 -11.00 4.20 -6.04
CA ALA A 214 -11.52 4.01 -4.69
C ALA A 214 -13.02 4.31 -4.66
N THR A 215 -13.84 3.26 -4.53
CA THR A 215 -15.30 3.35 -4.36
C THR A 215 -15.68 2.85 -2.97
N ARG A 216 -16.94 3.00 -2.53
CA ARG A 216 -17.35 2.50 -1.21
C ARG A 216 -17.18 0.99 -1.04
N GLU A 217 -17.27 0.25 -2.14
CA GLU A 217 -17.24 -1.23 -2.12
C GLU A 217 -15.91 -1.81 -2.61
N ALA A 218 -15.09 -1.01 -3.31
CA ALA A 218 -13.88 -1.49 -3.97
C ALA A 218 -12.69 -0.53 -3.87
N GLY A 219 -11.51 -1.06 -4.20
CA GLY A 219 -10.26 -0.34 -4.10
C GLY A 219 -9.79 -0.19 -2.66
N LEU A 220 -9.07 0.90 -2.36
CA LEU A 220 -8.46 1.11 -1.04
C LEU A 220 -9.41 1.71 0.01
N ARG A 221 -10.58 2.23 -0.40
CA ARG A 221 -11.47 2.95 0.52
C ARG A 221 -12.03 2.07 1.66
N PRO A 222 -12.50 0.83 1.43
CA PRO A 222 -12.92 -0.05 2.53
C PRO A 222 -11.80 -0.27 3.56
N ALA A 223 -10.56 -0.47 3.08
CA ALA A 223 -9.41 -0.66 3.95
C ALA A 223 -9.04 0.62 4.73
N VAL A 224 -9.22 1.80 4.12
CA VAL A 224 -9.05 3.09 4.80
C VAL A 224 -10.11 3.28 5.88
N GLU A 225 -11.39 3.05 5.56
CA GLU A 225 -12.50 3.19 6.50
C GLU A 225 -12.31 2.24 7.69
N GLN A 226 -12.01 0.96 7.43
CA GLN A 226 -11.69 -0.02 8.47
C GLN A 226 -10.44 0.36 9.30
N ALA A 227 -9.43 0.98 8.70
CA ALA A 227 -8.26 1.46 9.44
C ALA A 227 -8.63 2.63 10.36
N THR A 228 -9.50 3.54 9.92
CA THR A 228 -9.94 4.69 10.72
C THR A 228 -10.84 4.31 11.90
N GLU A 229 -11.67 3.27 11.78
CA GLU A 229 -12.56 2.78 12.85
C GLU A 229 -11.82 2.41 14.15
N ARG A 230 -10.54 2.04 14.05
CA ARG A 230 -9.69 1.69 15.20
C ARG A 230 -9.40 2.89 16.09
N TYR A 231 -9.57 4.10 15.59
CA TYR A 231 -9.24 5.34 16.28
C TYR A 231 -10.52 6.03 16.77
N ARG A 232 -10.81 5.87 18.06
CA ARG A 232 -11.98 6.50 18.72
C ARG A 232 -12.06 8.01 18.50
N PHE A 233 -10.90 8.67 18.34
CA PHE A 233 -10.84 10.11 18.06
C PHE A 233 -11.52 10.50 16.74
N LEU A 234 -11.50 9.61 15.74
CA LEU A 234 -12.11 9.84 14.42
C LEU A 234 -13.61 9.51 14.39
N ASN A 235 -14.12 8.79 15.39
CA ASN A 235 -15.54 8.45 15.49
C ASN A 235 -16.40 9.69 15.77
N SER A 236 -17.72 9.51 15.74
CA SER A 236 -18.66 10.55 16.19
C SER A 236 -18.36 10.95 17.64
N ARG A 237 -18.27 12.27 17.85
CA ARG A 237 -18.03 12.94 19.13
C ARG A 237 -19.28 13.73 19.56
N ASP A 238 -20.44 13.31 19.07
CA ASP A 238 -21.74 13.87 19.41
C ASP A 238 -22.08 13.60 20.87
N ALA A 239 -22.45 14.65 21.59
CA ALA A 239 -22.87 14.54 22.97
C ALA A 239 -23.92 15.60 23.28
N THR A 240 -24.92 15.26 24.08
CA THR A 240 -25.89 16.25 24.58
C THR A 240 -25.97 16.13 26.09
N ARG A 241 -25.52 17.17 26.79
CA ARG A 241 -25.64 17.25 28.25
C ARG A 241 -26.84 18.11 28.61
N ARG A 242 -27.57 17.68 29.63
CA ARG A 242 -28.77 18.37 30.11
C ARG A 242 -28.57 18.78 31.56
N ASN A 243 -29.17 19.90 31.96
CA ASN A 243 -29.16 20.28 33.38
C ASN A 243 -30.03 19.32 34.21
N ALA A 244 -29.68 19.13 35.48
CA ALA A 244 -30.30 18.09 36.31
C ALA A 244 -31.73 18.42 36.77
N TRP A 245 -32.10 19.71 36.83
CA TRP A 245 -33.38 20.17 37.38
C TRP A 245 -34.36 20.67 36.32
N PRO A 246 -35.68 20.57 36.58
CA PRO A 246 -36.69 21.23 35.76
C PRO A 246 -36.47 22.74 35.70
N VAL A 247 -36.49 23.30 34.49
CA VAL A 247 -36.25 24.74 34.25
C VAL A 247 -37.56 25.54 34.20
N SER A 248 -38.62 24.92 33.70
CA SER A 248 -39.91 25.56 33.46
C SER A 248 -41.04 24.63 33.90
N ARG A 249 -41.97 25.15 34.72
CA ARG A 249 -43.18 24.42 35.12
C ARG A 249 -44.06 24.06 33.92
N ARG A 250 -44.08 24.89 32.88
CA ARG A 250 -44.81 24.62 31.63
C ARG A 250 -44.16 23.54 30.77
N CYS A 251 -42.88 23.23 31.01
CA CYS A 251 -42.09 22.31 30.21
C CYS A 251 -41.35 21.29 31.10
N PRO A 252 -42.07 20.50 31.92
CA PRO A 252 -41.46 19.68 32.97
C PRO A 252 -40.56 18.57 32.43
N LEU A 253 -40.74 18.15 31.17
CA LEU A 253 -39.95 17.11 30.51
C LEU A 253 -38.73 17.65 29.73
N LYS A 254 -38.63 18.98 29.54
CA LYS A 254 -37.51 19.59 28.81
C LYS A 254 -36.50 20.18 29.78
N ARG A 255 -35.24 20.26 29.32
CA ARG A 255 -34.09 20.75 30.08
C ARG A 255 -33.30 21.72 29.22
N HIS A 256 -32.46 22.55 29.82
CA HIS A 256 -31.39 23.21 29.08
C HIS A 256 -30.46 22.16 28.47
N GLU A 257 -29.98 22.39 27.24
CA GLU A 257 -29.13 21.43 26.55
C GLU A 257 -27.84 22.09 26.08
N LEU A 258 -26.71 21.44 26.37
CA LEU A 258 -25.42 21.72 25.77
C LEU A 258 -25.14 20.62 24.77
N ARG A 259 -25.19 20.97 23.48
CA ARG A 259 -25.06 20.01 22.38
C ARG A 259 -23.69 20.18 21.74
N ARG A 260 -22.90 19.11 21.76
CA ARG A 260 -21.70 18.97 20.96
C ARG A 260 -22.03 18.18 19.71
N ARG A 261 -21.66 18.71 18.55
CA ARG A 261 -21.74 18.00 17.26
C ARG A 261 -20.35 17.86 16.69
N GLY A 262 -19.85 16.64 16.64
CA GLY A 262 -18.48 16.34 16.30
C GLY A 262 -18.42 15.11 15.41
N MET A 263 -17.89 15.24 14.21
CA MET A 263 -17.72 14.09 13.32
C MET A 263 -16.56 14.29 12.36
N THR A 264 -16.04 13.17 11.88
CA THR A 264 -15.03 13.10 10.84
C THR A 264 -15.54 12.12 9.78
N TRP A 265 -15.48 12.50 8.52
CA TRP A 265 -16.02 11.69 7.43
C TRP A 265 -15.15 11.74 6.19
N LEU A 266 -15.23 10.68 5.38
CA LEU A 266 -14.65 10.61 4.05
C LEU A 266 -15.74 10.81 2.99
N GLY A 267 -15.70 11.94 2.29
CA GLY A 267 -16.66 12.28 1.25
C GLY A 267 -16.66 11.28 0.07
N PRO A 268 -17.73 11.24 -0.73
CA PRO A 268 -17.79 10.41 -1.95
C PRO A 268 -16.77 10.85 -3.01
N ASP A 269 -16.32 12.11 -2.96
CA ASP A 269 -15.23 12.68 -3.75
C ASP A 269 -13.83 12.30 -3.21
N GLY A 270 -13.80 11.49 -2.15
CA GLY A 270 -12.57 11.06 -1.48
C GLY A 270 -11.94 12.16 -0.61
N ARG A 271 -12.63 13.27 -0.33
CA ARG A 271 -12.08 14.31 0.52
C ARG A 271 -12.41 14.04 1.98
N TRP A 272 -11.43 14.18 2.86
CA TRP A 272 -11.66 14.19 4.29
C TRP A 272 -12.34 15.49 4.72
N GLY A 273 -13.30 15.36 5.62
CA GLY A 273 -13.95 16.48 6.30
C GLY A 273 -14.08 16.20 7.78
N ALA A 274 -14.06 17.26 8.58
CA ALA A 274 -14.39 17.19 9.98
C ALA A 274 -15.16 18.45 10.41
N LEU A 275 -15.97 18.28 11.45
CA LEU A 275 -16.75 19.32 12.10
C LEU A 275 -16.70 19.08 13.60
N ASP A 276 -16.47 20.12 14.38
CA ASP A 276 -16.64 20.09 15.83
C ASP A 276 -17.27 21.43 16.24
N THR A 277 -18.48 21.38 16.79
CA THR A 277 -19.21 22.54 17.30
C THR A 277 -19.82 22.26 18.66
N GLN A 278 -20.03 23.31 19.45
CA GLN A 278 -20.84 23.25 20.66
C GLN A 278 -21.82 24.42 20.72
N SER A 279 -23.08 24.10 20.97
CA SER A 279 -24.16 25.07 21.09
C SER A 279 -24.88 24.93 22.42
N PHE A 280 -25.16 26.07 23.05
CA PHE A 280 -26.01 26.14 24.24
C PHE A 280 -27.45 26.48 23.85
N HIS A 281 -28.34 25.51 24.05
CA HIS A 281 -29.77 25.63 23.83
C HIS A 281 -30.49 25.94 25.14
N ALA A 282 -30.85 27.20 25.32
CA ALA A 282 -31.63 27.65 26.46
C ALA A 282 -33.11 27.30 26.27
N LEU A 283 -33.69 26.46 27.14
CA LEU A 283 -35.12 26.20 27.16
C LEU A 283 -35.88 27.48 27.55
N ARG A 284 -36.81 27.88 26.70
CA ARG A 284 -37.73 28.99 26.91
C ARG A 284 -39.16 28.49 26.77
N SER A 285 -40.10 29.24 27.35
CA SER A 285 -41.52 28.96 27.16
C SER A 285 -42.32 30.25 27.08
N ASN A 286 -43.31 30.29 26.19
CA ASN A 286 -44.30 31.35 26.12
C ASN A 286 -45.70 30.73 25.91
N ARG A 287 -46.76 31.46 26.26
CA ARG A 287 -48.17 31.09 26.10
C ARG A 287 -48.53 30.72 24.65
N TRP A 288 -47.93 31.38 23.66
CA TRP A 288 -48.34 31.26 22.26
C TRP A 288 -47.60 30.15 21.49
N ILE A 289 -46.30 29.98 21.73
CA ILE A 289 -45.43 29.06 20.97
C ILE A 289 -45.17 27.76 21.76
N GLY A 290 -45.50 27.74 23.05
CA GLY A 290 -45.17 26.63 23.94
C GLY A 290 -43.68 26.59 24.28
N CYS A 291 -43.13 25.39 24.39
CA CYS A 291 -41.76 25.14 24.83
C CYS A 291 -40.79 25.07 23.64
N TYR A 292 -39.81 25.97 23.59
CA TYR A 292 -38.83 26.03 22.50
C TYR A 292 -37.41 26.27 23.02
N PHE A 293 -36.42 26.01 22.16
CA PHE A 293 -35.02 26.27 22.46
C PHE A 293 -34.57 27.58 21.80
N ARG A 294 -33.95 28.45 22.58
CA ARG A 294 -33.20 29.60 22.07
C ARG A 294 -31.72 29.26 22.09
N GLU A 295 -31.07 29.37 20.94
CA GLU A 295 -29.61 29.27 20.84
C GLU A 295 -28.99 30.55 21.43
N CYS A 296 -28.21 30.42 22.50
CA CYS A 296 -27.59 31.57 23.21
C CYS A 296 -26.10 31.72 22.88
N ALA A 297 -25.49 30.68 22.34
CA ALA A 297 -24.17 30.69 21.75
C ALA A 297 -24.26 29.87 20.47
N ASP A 298 -24.21 30.56 19.34
CA ASP A 298 -24.20 29.94 18.04
C ASP A 298 -22.78 30.01 17.47
N GLN A 299 -22.28 28.87 17.02
CA GLN A 299 -21.09 28.80 16.19
C GLN A 299 -21.53 28.81 14.71
N LYS A 300 -22.49 29.68 14.35
CA LYS A 300 -22.82 30.03 12.96
C LYS A 300 -21.81 31.08 12.47
N GLU A 301 -20.55 30.69 12.36
CA GLU A 301 -19.94 30.97 11.06
C GLU A 301 -20.54 29.89 10.16
N GLU A 302 -21.17 30.30 9.05
CA GLU A 302 -21.51 29.42 7.92
C GLU A 302 -20.50 28.28 7.86
N PRO A 303 -20.89 26.99 7.82
CA PRO A 303 -19.96 25.89 8.06
C PRO A 303 -18.82 25.99 7.06
N ARG A 304 -17.76 26.70 7.46
CA ARG A 304 -16.43 26.60 6.90
C ARG A 304 -15.98 25.26 7.41
N LEU A 305 -16.56 24.22 6.80
CA LEU A 305 -16.07 22.88 6.87
C LEU A 305 -14.56 23.03 6.82
N ALA A 306 -13.86 22.43 7.78
CA ALA A 306 -12.43 22.25 7.65
C ALA A 306 -12.19 21.30 6.47
N ARG A 307 -12.50 21.74 5.24
CA ARG A 307 -12.15 21.13 3.98
C ARG A 307 -10.71 21.55 3.76
N LEU A 308 -9.81 20.90 4.49
CA LEU A 308 -8.46 20.76 3.98
C LEU A 308 -8.59 19.84 2.76
N SER A 309 -8.64 20.44 1.57
CA SER A 309 -8.90 19.70 0.35
C SER A 309 -7.65 18.91 -0.04
N GLY A 310 -7.74 17.59 0.10
CA GLY A 310 -6.86 16.62 -0.54
C GLY A 310 -7.78 15.66 -1.25
N VAL A 311 -7.62 15.52 -2.56
CA VAL A 311 -8.52 14.72 -3.38
C VAL A 311 -8.01 13.29 -3.37
N LEU A 312 -8.81 12.31 -2.94
CA LEU A 312 -8.60 10.89 -3.30
C LEU A 312 -8.94 10.71 -4.79
N ARG A 313 -8.19 11.37 -5.68
CA ARG A 313 -8.13 11.05 -7.11
C ARG A 313 -6.86 10.26 -7.35
N GLY A 314 -6.80 9.10 -6.70
CA GLY A 314 -5.79 8.09 -6.95
C GLY A 314 -6.42 6.89 -7.65
N LEU A 315 -5.99 6.64 -8.90
CA LEU A 315 -6.08 5.31 -9.49
C LEU A 315 -5.06 4.43 -8.76
N PHE A 316 -5.48 3.29 -8.20
CA PHE A 316 -4.62 2.36 -7.46
C PHE A 316 -4.55 1.00 -8.11
N LEU A 317 -3.46 0.29 -7.90
CA LEU A 317 -3.19 -0.96 -8.60
C LEU A 317 -3.75 -2.17 -7.83
N ARG A 318 -4.74 -2.85 -8.41
CA ARG A 318 -5.37 -4.11 -7.97
C ARG A 318 -4.63 -5.28 -8.62
N SER A 319 -4.21 -6.24 -7.80
CA SER A 319 -3.71 -7.55 -8.26
C SER A 319 -4.89 -8.46 -8.55
N GLY A 320 -4.90 -9.12 -9.71
CA GLY A 320 -5.74 -10.30 -9.94
C GLY A 320 -5.30 -11.42 -8.99
N TYR A 321 -6.27 -12.13 -8.41
CA TYR A 321 -6.01 -13.32 -7.59
C TYR A 321 -5.50 -14.46 -8.48
N ILE A 322 -4.57 -15.26 -7.92
CA ILE A 322 -4.38 -16.68 -8.27
C ILE A 322 -5.53 -17.46 -7.64
#